data_AF-A0A7V4H117-F1
#
_entry.id   AF-A0A7V4H117-F1
#
_cell.length_a   1.000
_cell.length_b   1.000
_cell.length_c   1.000
_cell.angle_alpha   90.00
_cell.angle_beta   90.00
_cell.angle_gamma   90.00
#
_symmetry.space_group_name_H-M   'P 1'
#
loop_
_entity.id
_entity.type
_entity.pdbx_description
1 polymer ?
#
loop_
_entity_poly.entity_id
_entity_poly.type
_entity_poly.pdbx_seq_one_letter_code
_entity_poly.pdbx_strand_id
1 'polypeptide(L)'
;SRELMLTKELRLEARDRHVLLVDDILDTGRTLAWVTARLRTLRPRSLRTCVLLDKPARRCEPVQADYVGFTIPDVFVVGYGLDFAERYRNLPFVGVLRRELYAPGER
;
A
#
# COMPACT_ATOMS: atom_id res chain seq x y z
N SER A 1 3.70 3.33 18.90
CA SER A 1 3.04 2.54 17.83
C SER A 1 1.81 3.31 17.38
N ARG A 2 1.68 3.69 16.09
CA ARG A 2 0.40 4.24 15.60
C ARG A 2 -0.58 3.09 15.45
N GLU A 3 -1.73 3.19 16.09
CA GLU A 3 -2.83 2.25 15.96
C GLU A 3 -3.50 2.43 14.59
N LEU A 4 -3.80 1.33 13.90
CA LEU A 4 -4.51 1.37 12.63
C LEU A 4 -6.00 1.57 12.90
N MET A 5 -6.57 2.66 12.37
CA MET A 5 -7.99 2.95 12.48
C MET A 5 -8.69 2.76 11.15
N LEU A 6 -9.79 2.01 11.15
CA LEU A 6 -10.66 1.90 9.99
C LEU A 6 -11.57 3.13 9.93
N THR A 7 -11.34 4.00 8.95
CA THR A 7 -12.14 5.24 8.78
C THR A 7 -13.50 5.00 8.12
N LYS A 8 -13.64 3.88 7.41
CA LYS A 8 -14.88 3.47 6.76
C LYS A 8 -15.11 1.98 6.93
N GLU A 9 -16.27 1.62 7.47
CA GLU A 9 -16.63 0.21 7.61
C GLU A 9 -16.64 -0.52 6.27
N LEU A 10 -16.06 -1.71 6.28
CA LEU A 10 -16.00 -2.57 5.11
C LEU A 10 -17.38 -3.24 4.92
N ARG A 11 -18.26 -2.61 4.14
CA ARG A 11 -19.56 -3.17 3.74
C ARG A 11 -19.39 -4.18 2.59
N LEU A 12 -18.51 -5.15 2.78
CA LEU A 12 -18.19 -6.17 1.76
C LEU A 12 -18.77 -7.52 2.16
N GLU A 13 -19.63 -8.08 1.31
CA GLU A 13 -20.04 -9.49 1.39
C GLU A 13 -18.92 -10.39 0.88
N ALA A 14 -17.88 -10.57 1.69
CA ALA A 14 -16.70 -11.33 1.28
C ALA A 14 -16.84 -12.84 1.41
N ARG A 15 -17.83 -13.33 2.18
CA ARG A 15 -17.98 -14.77 2.49
C ARG A 15 -18.15 -15.59 1.22
N ASP A 16 -17.34 -16.64 1.08
CA ASP A 16 -17.33 -17.54 -0.08
C ASP A 16 -17.12 -16.84 -1.45
N ARG A 17 -16.59 -15.61 -1.45
CA ARG A 17 -16.19 -14.88 -2.67
C ARG A 17 -14.69 -14.94 -2.89
N HIS A 18 -14.27 -14.82 -4.15
CA HIS A 18 -12.88 -14.54 -4.49
C HIS A 18 -12.63 -13.05 -4.32
N VAL A 19 -11.69 -12.68 -3.44
CA VAL A 19 -11.38 -11.29 -3.10
C VAL A 19 -9.95 -10.97 -3.57
N LEU A 20 -9.82 -9.86 -4.29
CA LEU A 20 -8.53 -9.25 -4.63
C LEU A 20 -8.42 -7.92 -3.88
N LEU A 21 -7.47 -7.85 -2.94
CA LEU A 21 -7.11 -6.59 -2.29
C LEU A 21 -6.09 -5.87 -3.17
N VAL A 22 -6.42 -4.65 -3.60
CA VAL A 22 -5.55 -3.81 -4.42
C VAL A 22 -5.00 -2.67 -3.56
N ASP A 23 -3.69 -2.49 -3.58
CA ASP A 23 -2.99 -1.41 -2.87
C ASP A 23 -2.03 -0.68 -3.82
N ASP A 24 -1.71 0.58 -3.55
CA ASP A 24 -0.80 1.35 -4.40
C ASP A 24 0.67 0.98 -4.15
N ILE A 25 1.08 0.88 -2.88
CA ILE A 25 2.45 0.59 -2.50
C ILE A 25 2.56 -0.33 -1.28
N LEU A 26 3.27 -1.45 -1.47
CA LEU A 26 3.67 -2.32 -0.38
C LEU A 26 5.01 -1.89 0.21
N ASP A 27 4.93 -1.09 1.26
CA ASP A 27 6.08 -0.50 1.96
C ASP A 27 6.49 -1.34 3.18
N THR A 28 6.27 -0.87 4.42
CA THR A 28 6.58 -1.66 5.64
C THR A 28 5.81 -2.99 5.75
N GLY A 29 4.63 -3.07 5.12
CA GLY A 29 3.75 -4.24 5.16
C GLY A 29 2.75 -4.24 6.31
N ARG A 30 2.81 -3.28 7.25
CA ARG A 30 1.92 -3.22 8.42
C ARG A 30 0.44 -3.12 8.02
N THR A 31 0.11 -2.22 7.08
CA THR A 31 -1.26 -2.06 6.58
C THR A 31 -1.74 -3.30 5.87
N LEU A 32 -0.98 -3.81 4.89
CA LEU A 32 -1.39 -4.98 4.11
C LEU A 32 -1.58 -6.22 5.00
N ALA A 33 -0.69 -6.46 5.97
CA ALA A 33 -0.80 -7.56 6.92
C ALA A 33 -2.07 -7.44 7.78
N TRP A 34 -2.34 -6.26 8.32
CA TRP A 34 -3.51 -6.01 9.15
C TRP A 34 -4.83 -6.15 8.37
N VAL A 35 -4.92 -5.53 7.18
CA VAL A 35 -6.12 -5.60 6.33
C VAL A 35 -6.35 -7.03 5.85
N THR A 36 -5.30 -7.75 5.46
CA THR A 36 -5.40 -9.16 5.04
C THR A 36 -5.89 -10.05 6.17
N ALA A 37 -5.36 -9.87 7.39
CA ALA A 37 -5.83 -10.60 8.57
C ALA A 37 -7.32 -10.32 8.84
N ARG A 38 -7.73 -9.05 8.75
CA ARG A 38 -9.14 -8.66 8.91
C ARG A 38 -10.04 -9.27 7.85
N LEU A 39 -9.67 -9.21 6.57
CA LEU A 39 -10.45 -9.79 5.46
C LEU A 39 -10.60 -11.31 5.59
N ARG A 40 -9.56 -12.02 6.05
CA ARG A 40 -9.63 -13.47 6.31
C ARG A 40 -10.72 -13.84 7.33
N THR A 41 -11.00 -12.98 8.31
CA THR A 41 -12.08 -13.21 9.29
C THR A 41 -13.48 -13.29 8.65
N LEU A 42 -13.65 -12.70 7.47
CA LEU A 42 -14.89 -12.73 6.69
C LEU A 42 -15.07 -14.04 5.90
N ARG A 43 -14.10 -14.96 5.96
CA ARG A 43 -14.09 -16.28 5.29
C ARG A 43 -14.33 -16.20 3.77
N PRO A 44 -13.48 -15.45 3.03
CA PRO A 44 -13.53 -15.48 1.58
C PRO A 44 -13.12 -16.87 1.06
N ARG A 45 -13.60 -17.21 -0.14
CA ARG A 45 -13.21 -18.43 -0.87
C ARG A 45 -11.73 -18.40 -1.22
N SER A 46 -11.23 -17.23 -1.61
CA SER A 46 -9.80 -16.95 -1.73
C SER A 46 -9.54 -15.48 -1.46
N LEU A 47 -8.35 -15.17 -0.96
CA LEU A 47 -7.86 -13.81 -0.80
C LEU A 47 -6.51 -13.71 -1.49
N ARG A 48 -6.41 -12.82 -2.47
CA ARG A 48 -5.17 -12.44 -3.13
C ARG A 48 -4.91 -10.95 -2.97
N THR A 49 -3.67 -10.54 -3.16
CA THR A 49 -3.19 -9.17 -2.99
C THR A 49 -2.47 -8.71 -4.26
N CYS A 50 -2.75 -7.49 -4.71
CA CYS A 50 -2.13 -6.89 -5.88
C CYS A 50 -1.64 -5.50 -5.50
N VAL A 51 -0.35 -5.23 -5.74
CA VAL A 51 0.25 -3.93 -5.45
C VAL A 51 0.93 -3.39 -6.68
N LEU A 52 0.79 -2.08 -6.91
CA LEU A 52 1.49 -1.45 -8.03
C LEU A 52 2.99 -1.39 -7.76
N LEU A 53 3.40 -0.95 -6.56
CA LEU A 53 4.79 -0.80 -6.16
C LEU A 53 5.13 -1.68 -4.95
N ASP A 54 6.32 -2.27 -4.93
CA ASP A 54 6.85 -3.00 -3.77
C ASP A 54 8.23 -2.45 -3.36
N LYS A 55 8.43 -2.24 -2.06
CA LYS A 55 9.71 -1.80 -1.45
C LYS A 55 10.24 -2.85 -0.46
N PRO A 56 10.88 -3.93 -0.93
CA PRO A 56 11.40 -4.98 -0.07
C PRO A 56 12.35 -4.47 1.02
N ALA A 57 13.17 -3.46 0.72
CA ALA A 57 14.15 -2.88 1.64
C ALA A 57 13.52 -2.26 2.90
N ARG A 58 12.22 -1.95 2.87
CA ARG A 58 11.49 -1.35 3.99
C ARG A 58 10.58 -2.33 4.75
N ARG A 59 10.55 -3.60 4.35
CA ARG A 59 9.70 -4.64 4.93
C ARG A 59 9.96 -4.79 6.44
N CYS A 60 8.90 -4.72 7.24
CA CYS A 60 8.93 -4.99 8.68
C CYS A 60 8.06 -6.19 9.09
N GLU A 61 7.04 -6.51 8.29
CA GLU A 61 6.14 -7.64 8.52
C GLU A 61 6.46 -8.78 7.54
N PRO A 62 6.27 -10.07 7.89
CA PRO A 62 6.46 -11.19 6.96
C PRO A 62 5.28 -11.31 5.97
N VAL A 63 5.12 -10.31 5.09
CA VAL A 63 4.05 -10.23 4.10
C VAL A 63 4.61 -10.02 2.70
N GLN A 64 4.01 -10.68 1.71
CA GLN A 64 4.30 -10.54 0.29
C GLN A 64 2.98 -10.36 -0.46
N ALA A 65 3.02 -9.57 -1.54
CA ALA A 65 1.87 -9.46 -2.44
C ALA A 65 1.86 -10.63 -3.44
N ASP A 66 0.67 -11.10 -3.81
CA ASP A 66 0.52 -12.17 -4.82
C ASP A 66 0.82 -11.66 -6.24
N TYR A 67 0.52 -10.38 -6.50
CA TYR A 67 0.80 -9.70 -7.75
C TYR A 67 1.55 -8.40 -7.46
N VAL A 68 2.69 -8.19 -8.14
CA VAL A 68 3.52 -6.99 -8.02
C VAL A 68 3.69 -6.37 -9.40
N GLY A 69 3.38 -5.09 -9.53
CA GLY A 69 3.64 -4.34 -10.76
C GLY A 69 5.13 -4.04 -10.95
N PHE A 70 5.71 -3.31 -10.01
CA PHE A 70 7.11 -2.90 -10.03
C PHE A 70 7.75 -2.99 -8.65
N THR A 71 8.93 -3.62 -8.57
CA THR A 71 9.79 -3.53 -7.40
C THR A 71 10.66 -2.28 -7.51
N ILE A 72 10.67 -1.43 -6.49
CA ILE A 72 11.38 -0.14 -6.48
C ILE A 72 12.32 -0.02 -5.28
N PRO A 73 13.41 0.77 -5.39
CA PRO A 73 14.27 1.07 -4.25
C PRO A 73 13.55 1.93 -3.20
N ASP A 74 14.21 2.17 -2.07
CA ASP A 74 13.69 3.08 -1.05
C ASP A 74 13.84 4.56 -1.47
N VAL A 75 12.91 5.03 -2.31
CA VAL A 75 12.82 6.41 -2.78
C VAL A 75 11.41 6.96 -2.54
N PHE A 76 11.30 8.25 -2.25
CA PHE A 76 9.99 8.88 -2.05
C PHE A 76 9.30 9.09 -3.40
N VAL A 77 8.17 8.41 -3.63
CA VAL A 77 7.44 8.42 -4.91
C VAL A 77 6.10 9.13 -4.78
N VAL A 78 5.68 9.79 -5.86
CA VAL A 78 4.39 10.48 -6.00
C VAL A 78 3.80 10.22 -7.40
N GLY A 79 2.52 10.51 -7.58
CA GLY A 79 1.83 10.31 -8.86
C GLY A 79 1.05 9.01 -8.94
N TYR A 80 0.12 8.93 -9.89
CA TYR A 80 -0.73 7.76 -10.10
C TYR A 80 -1.45 7.27 -8.82
N GLY A 81 -2.01 8.21 -8.06
CA GLY A 81 -2.67 7.96 -6.77
C GLY A 81 -1.78 8.22 -5.54
N LEU A 82 -0.46 8.08 -5.66
CA LEU A 82 0.49 8.36 -4.57
C LEU A 82 0.63 9.87 -4.35
N ASP A 83 0.77 10.29 -3.10
CA ASP A 83 0.77 11.70 -2.74
C ASP A 83 1.96 12.17 -1.90
N PHE A 84 2.14 13.48 -1.91
CA PHE A 84 2.85 14.21 -0.86
C PHE A 84 2.00 15.40 -0.45
N ALA A 85 1.60 15.44 0.82
CA ALA A 85 0.70 16.46 1.35
C ALA A 85 -0.58 16.62 0.52
N GLU A 86 -1.21 15.50 0.14
CA GLU A 86 -2.41 15.44 -0.71
C GLU A 86 -2.24 15.95 -2.15
N ARG A 87 -1.01 16.21 -2.58
CA ARG A 87 -0.69 16.68 -3.95
C ARG A 87 -0.15 15.54 -4.82
N TYR A 88 -0.10 15.80 -6.13
CA TYR A 88 0.52 14.95 -7.15
C TYR A 88 -0.23 13.66 -7.54
N ARG A 89 -1.27 13.24 -6.81
CA ARG A 89 -2.08 12.03 -7.12
C ARG A 89 -2.53 11.94 -8.58
N ASN A 90 -2.78 13.08 -9.22
CA ASN A 90 -3.32 13.20 -10.56
C ASN A 90 -2.29 13.07 -11.70
N LEU A 91 -1.00 12.93 -11.39
CA LEU A 91 0.01 12.70 -12.44
C LEU A 91 -0.22 11.33 -13.11
N PRO A 92 -0.13 11.22 -14.44
CA PRO A 92 -0.36 9.98 -15.17
C PRO A 92 0.84 9.00 -15.12
N PHE A 93 1.82 9.28 -14.27
CA PHE A 93 3.04 8.49 -14.07
C PHE A 93 3.43 8.50 -12.60
N VAL A 94 4.29 7.56 -12.22
CA VAL A 94 4.97 7.54 -10.92
C VAL A 94 6.33 8.24 -11.07
N GLY A 95 6.62 9.19 -10.20
CA GLY A 95 7.88 9.94 -10.19
C GLY A 95 8.50 10.01 -8.80
N VAL A 96 9.82 10.23 -8.74
CA VAL A 96 10.54 10.46 -7.47
C VAL A 96 10.42 11.93 -7.09
N LEU A 97 9.96 12.21 -5.87
CA LEU A 97 9.89 13.56 -5.34
C LEU A 97 11.31 14.04 -5.01
N ARG A 98 11.62 15.29 -5.33
CA ARG A 98 12.92 15.88 -4.99
C ARG A 98 13.07 16.01 -3.47
N ARG A 99 14.25 15.66 -2.94
CA ARG A 99 14.51 15.56 -1.49
C ARG A 99 14.27 16.88 -0.75
N GLU A 100 14.57 18.00 -1.40
CA GLU A 100 14.46 19.34 -0.81
C GLU A 100 13.00 19.70 -0.45
N LEU A 101 12.02 19.02 -1.06
CA LEU A 101 10.61 19.27 -0.83
C LEU A 101 10.06 18.59 0.43
N TYR A 102 10.72 17.53 0.92
CA TYR A 102 10.25 16.76 2.09
C TYR A 102 11.30 16.62 3.20
N ALA A 103 12.54 17.05 2.97
CA ALA A 103 13.60 17.17 3.97
C ALA A 103 14.34 18.52 3.82
N PRO A 104 13.65 19.67 4.02
CA PRO A 104 14.27 20.99 3.91
C PRO A 104 15.23 21.23 5.07
N GLY A 105 16.51 20.91 4.90
CA GLY A 105 17.54 21.14 5.94
C GLY A 105 18.81 20.32 5.79
N GLU A 106 18.76 19.23 5.02
CA GLU A 106 19.93 18.40 4.73
C GLU A 106 20.45 18.75 3.33
N ARG A 107 21.40 19.69 3.27
CA ARG A 107 22.24 19.94 2.08
C ARG A 107 23.53 19.16 2.21
#